data_AF-A0A915MDK2-F1
#
_entry.id   AF-A0A915MDK2-F1
#
_cell.length_a   1.000
_cell.length_b   1.000
_cell.length_c   1.000
_cell.angle_alpha   90.00
_cell.angle_beta   90.00
_cell.angle_gamma   90.00
#
_symmetry.space_group_name_H-M   'P 1'
#
loop_
_entity.id
_entity.type
_entity.pdbx_description
1 polymer ?
#
loop_
_entity_poly.entity_id
_entity_poly.type
_entity_poly.pdbx_seq_one_letter_code
_entity_poly.pdbx_strand_id
1 'polypeptide(L)'
;MSLYKEDVYETEDLPEPEPDDNEEYFENKEIEKVHVDLNAAKRRFGNCLLDSGGADFSDSVTSSRLKRGYKANEIFEGSPQDWEIEELTFEQKYKKICSEIKELMAESEKQTHPVSKTEIEVEEPKFLTEEDIEKYRSKLVSGASIQEFNEVINAILAEYNRIAKYCSSLTKDRKEYINHLQKSHQSELNFKDKQLSDF
;
A
#
# COMPACT_ATOMS: atom_id res chain seq x y z
N MET A 1 -29.91 78.86 48.04
CA MET A 1 -29.39 77.74 47.23
C MET A 1 -30.44 76.65 47.24
N SER A 2 -31.18 76.50 46.14
CA SER A 2 -32.26 75.52 46.06
C SER A 2 -31.69 74.16 45.64
N LEU A 3 -31.65 73.23 46.59
CA LEU A 3 -31.44 71.81 46.34
C LEU A 3 -32.76 71.23 45.81
N TYR A 4 -33.03 71.40 44.52
CA TYR A 4 -34.02 70.57 43.84
C TYR A 4 -33.23 69.49 43.12
N LYS A 5 -33.15 68.30 43.73
CA LYS A 5 -32.71 67.10 43.05
C LYS A 5 -33.94 66.59 42.30
N GLU A 6 -33.85 66.42 40.98
CA GLU A 6 -34.96 65.89 40.19
C GLU A 6 -35.30 64.49 40.68
N ASP A 7 -36.58 64.25 40.98
CA ASP A 7 -37.08 62.93 41.31
C ASP A 7 -37.13 62.09 40.02
N VAL A 8 -36.10 61.27 39.82
CA VAL A 8 -36.01 60.32 38.71
C VAL A 8 -36.72 59.04 39.14
N TYR A 9 -37.88 58.78 38.54
CA TYR A 9 -38.61 57.53 38.70
C TYR A 9 -38.27 56.61 37.51
N GLU A 10 -37.29 55.73 37.72
CA GLU A 10 -36.99 54.63 36.79
C GLU A 10 -37.72 53.36 37.23
N THR A 11 -38.18 52.57 36.27
CA THR A 11 -38.65 51.20 36.54
C THR A 11 -37.46 50.35 36.98
N GLU A 12 -37.65 49.47 37.96
CA GLU A 12 -36.60 48.51 38.36
C GLU A 12 -36.17 47.70 37.13
N ASP A 13 -34.88 47.82 36.77
CA ASP A 13 -34.32 47.07 35.65
C ASP A 13 -34.38 45.58 35.96
N LEU A 14 -35.22 44.87 35.20
CA LEU A 14 -35.20 43.42 35.20
C LEU A 14 -33.90 42.94 34.56
N PRO A 15 -33.23 41.92 35.13
CA PRO A 15 -32.06 41.34 34.50
C PRO A 15 -32.42 40.86 33.09
N GLU A 16 -31.55 41.13 32.13
CA GLU A 16 -31.68 40.59 30.78
C GLU A 16 -31.77 39.05 30.89
N PRO A 17 -32.69 38.39 30.16
CA PRO A 17 -32.74 36.95 30.15
C PRO A 17 -31.38 36.42 29.68
N GLU A 18 -30.77 35.53 30.46
CA GLU A 18 -29.52 34.90 30.02
C GLU A 18 -29.76 34.22 28.68
N PRO A 19 -28.81 34.33 27.73
CA PRO A 19 -28.92 33.62 26.47
C PRO A 19 -29.16 32.14 26.76
N ASP A 20 -30.20 31.59 26.16
CA ASP A 20 -30.50 30.18 26.27
C ASP A 20 -29.39 29.41 25.54
N ASP A 21 -28.41 28.90 26.29
CA ASP A 21 -27.31 28.07 25.79
C ASP A 21 -27.80 26.69 25.29
N ASN A 22 -29.12 26.44 25.29
CA ASN A 22 -29.70 25.26 24.69
C ASN A 22 -29.53 25.31 23.18
N GLU A 23 -28.41 24.74 22.69
CA GLU A 23 -28.27 24.29 21.31
C GLU A 23 -29.56 23.57 20.91
N GLU A 24 -30.14 23.92 19.75
CA GLU A 24 -31.41 23.38 19.29
C GLU A 24 -31.27 21.86 19.02
N TYR A 25 -31.47 21.04 20.06
CA TYR A 25 -31.33 19.60 19.98
C TYR A 25 -32.53 19.04 19.22
N PHE A 26 -32.39 18.84 17.92
CA PHE A 26 -33.26 17.92 17.20
C PHE A 26 -33.01 16.51 17.76
N GLU A 27 -33.82 16.07 18.73
CA GLU A 27 -33.92 14.67 19.15
C GLU A 27 -34.70 13.88 18.09
N ASN A 28 -34.12 13.77 16.90
CA ASN A 28 -34.65 12.91 15.85
C ASN A 28 -34.26 11.46 16.17
N LYS A 29 -35.25 10.59 16.40
CA LYS A 29 -35.03 9.15 16.64
C LYS A 29 -34.34 8.42 15.48
N GLU A 30 -34.29 9.05 14.31
CA GLU A 30 -33.66 8.54 13.09
C GLU A 30 -32.21 9.04 12.90
N ILE A 31 -31.73 9.97 13.74
CA ILE A 31 -30.38 10.55 13.63
C ILE A 31 -29.54 10.10 14.82
N GLU A 32 -28.45 9.39 14.54
CA GLU A 32 -27.45 9.03 15.55
C GLU A 32 -26.42 10.16 15.72
N LYS A 33 -26.24 10.61 16.96
CA LYS A 33 -25.20 11.59 17.31
C LYS A 33 -23.95 10.87 17.81
N VAL A 34 -22.88 10.94 17.03
CA VAL A 34 -21.58 10.33 17.38
C VAL A 34 -20.67 11.40 17.96
N HIS A 35 -20.21 11.19 19.20
CA HIS A 35 -19.19 12.05 19.81
C HIS A 35 -17.81 11.69 19.25
N VAL A 36 -17.11 12.68 18.70
CA VAL A 36 -15.78 12.50 18.11
C VAL A 36 -14.72 13.04 19.07
N ASP A 37 -13.96 12.14 19.69
CA ASP A 37 -12.77 12.51 20.45
C ASP A 37 -11.60 12.79 19.50
N LEU A 38 -11.14 14.04 19.48
CA LEU A 38 -10.04 14.52 18.65
C LEU A 38 -8.73 13.78 18.96
N ASN A 39 -8.48 13.43 20.23
CA ASN A 39 -7.25 12.75 20.62
C ASN A 39 -7.25 11.29 20.13
N ALA A 40 -8.38 10.61 20.28
CA ALA A 40 -8.58 9.27 19.73
C ALA A 40 -8.51 9.27 18.20
N ALA A 41 -9.13 10.24 17.53
CA ALA A 41 -9.10 10.37 16.07
C ALA A 41 -7.66 10.62 15.56
N LYS A 42 -6.93 11.53 16.18
CA LYS A 42 -5.53 11.82 15.84
C LYS A 42 -4.63 10.59 16.00
N ARG A 43 -4.84 9.78 17.05
CA ARG A 43 -4.11 8.52 17.22
C ARG A 43 -4.47 7.48 16.15
N ARG A 44 -5.75 7.41 15.75
CA ARG A 44 -6.21 6.47 14.71
C ARG A 44 -5.63 6.79 13.34
N PHE A 45 -5.61 8.06 12.95
CA PHE A 45 -5.15 8.48 11.62
C PHE A 45 -3.69 8.94 11.58
N GLY A 46 -3.00 9.05 12.73
CA GLY A 46 -1.64 9.60 12.81
C GLY A 46 -0.59 8.83 12.01
N ASN A 47 -0.82 7.54 11.76
CA ASN A 47 0.07 6.68 10.98
C ASN A 47 -0.39 6.52 9.52
N CYS A 48 -1.52 7.10 9.15
CA CYS A 48 -2.04 7.04 7.78
C CYS A 48 -1.38 8.14 6.93
N LEU A 49 -0.48 7.77 6.04
CA LEU A 49 0.18 8.70 5.11
C LEU A 49 -0.50 8.67 3.73
N LEU A 50 -0.81 9.85 3.21
CA LEU A 50 -1.40 10.04 1.89
C LEU A 50 -0.37 10.64 0.91
N ASP A 51 -0.31 10.09 -0.29
CA ASP A 51 0.45 10.64 -1.42
C ASP A 51 -0.47 11.45 -2.35
N SER A 52 -0.09 12.69 -2.59
CA SER A 52 -0.78 13.64 -3.47
C SER A 52 -0.14 13.78 -4.85
N GLY A 53 0.99 13.11 -5.12
CA GLY A 53 1.80 13.33 -6.33
C GLY A 53 1.12 12.99 -7.66
N GLY A 54 0.02 12.22 -7.61
CA GLY A 54 -0.78 11.88 -8.79
C GLY A 54 -2.28 12.12 -8.63
N ALA A 55 -2.69 12.94 -7.65
CA ALA A 55 -4.10 13.23 -7.42
C ALA A 55 -4.61 14.26 -8.44
N ASP A 56 -5.58 13.86 -9.28
CA ASP A 56 -6.28 14.76 -10.21
C ASP A 56 -7.79 14.67 -9.98
N PHE A 57 -8.41 15.79 -9.59
CA PHE A 57 -9.86 15.91 -9.37
C PHE A 57 -10.57 16.72 -10.46
N SER A 58 -9.85 17.15 -11.51
CA SER A 58 -10.46 17.91 -12.58
C SER A 58 -11.39 17.02 -13.44
N ASP A 59 -12.37 17.62 -14.12
CA ASP A 59 -13.24 16.90 -15.07
C ASP A 59 -12.58 16.60 -16.43
N SER A 60 -11.26 16.79 -16.56
CA SER A 60 -10.57 16.62 -17.84
C SER A 60 -10.67 15.17 -18.38
N VAL A 61 -11.33 15.01 -19.52
CA VAL A 61 -11.62 13.71 -20.18
C VAL A 61 -10.42 13.11 -20.94
N THR A 62 -9.23 13.70 -20.80
CA THR A 62 -8.06 13.37 -21.65
C THR A 62 -7.31 12.10 -21.24
N SER A 63 -7.53 11.57 -20.02
CA SER A 63 -6.86 10.36 -19.54
C SER A 63 -7.75 9.12 -19.75
N SER A 64 -7.19 8.09 -20.39
CA SER A 64 -7.85 6.77 -20.52
C SER A 64 -7.88 5.97 -19.21
N ARG A 65 -7.07 6.34 -18.22
CA ARG A 65 -7.14 5.79 -16.86
C ARG A 65 -8.05 6.66 -16.02
N LEU A 66 -8.95 6.03 -15.28
CA LEU A 66 -9.74 6.66 -14.22
C LEU A 66 -8.81 7.53 -13.37
N LYS A 67 -9.17 8.81 -13.25
CA LYS A 67 -8.45 9.74 -12.39
C LYS A 67 -8.47 9.19 -10.98
N ARG A 68 -7.28 9.06 -10.40
CA ARG A 68 -7.11 8.61 -9.03
C ARG A 68 -6.95 9.84 -8.17
N GLY A 69 -7.69 9.91 -7.07
CA GLY A 69 -7.48 10.90 -6.03
C GLY A 69 -6.20 10.61 -5.23
N TYR A 70 -6.17 11.03 -3.98
CA TYR A 70 -5.07 10.68 -3.07
C TYR A 70 -4.84 9.17 -3.04
N LYS A 71 -3.57 8.78 -3.11
CA LYS A 71 -3.17 7.39 -2.93
C LYS A 71 -2.84 7.20 -1.45
N ALA A 72 -3.36 6.16 -0.83
CA ALA A 72 -2.77 5.69 0.42
C ALA A 72 -1.37 5.20 0.09
N ASN A 73 -0.35 5.67 0.82
CA ASN A 73 0.94 5.01 0.74
C ASN A 73 0.73 3.57 1.22
N GLU A 74 0.98 2.58 0.37
CA GLU A 74 1.03 1.17 0.75
C GLU A 74 2.27 0.95 1.64
N ILE A 75 2.25 1.53 2.83
CA ILE A 75 3.11 1.06 3.91
C ILE A 75 2.42 -0.21 4.38
N PHE A 76 2.85 -1.34 3.82
CA PHE A 76 2.47 -2.66 4.32
C PHE A 76 2.67 -2.63 5.85
N GLU A 77 1.59 -2.87 6.60
CA GLU A 77 1.64 -3.07 8.04
C GLU A 77 2.54 -4.27 8.34
N GLY A 78 3.82 -3.99 8.55
CA GLY A 78 4.75 -4.83 9.30
C GLY A 78 4.93 -4.19 10.67
N SER A 79 4.19 -4.69 11.66
CA SER A 79 4.49 -4.49 13.07
C SER A 79 4.61 -5.89 13.67
N PRO A 80 5.59 -6.18 14.55
CA PRO A 80 5.84 -5.36 15.73
C PRO A 80 7.30 -5.20 16.20
N GLN A 81 7.46 -4.19 17.04
CA GLN A 81 8.50 -4.04 18.08
C GLN A 81 9.95 -3.76 17.62
N ASP A 82 10.53 -2.71 18.20
CA ASP A 82 11.99 -2.46 18.33
C ASP A 82 12.75 -1.80 17.18
N TRP A 83 12.07 -1.14 16.24
CA TRP A 83 12.76 -0.16 15.40
C TRP A 83 12.70 1.19 16.10
N GLU A 84 13.44 1.30 17.21
CA GLU A 84 14.07 2.57 17.56
C GLU A 84 14.98 2.91 16.37
N ILE A 85 14.42 3.63 15.41
CA ILE A 85 15.18 4.16 14.28
C ILE A 85 16.00 5.32 14.87
N GLU A 86 17.12 4.99 15.51
CA GLU A 86 18.29 5.83 15.33
C GLU A 86 18.45 5.97 13.82
N GLU A 87 18.40 7.21 13.32
CA GLU A 87 18.53 7.49 11.89
C GLU A 87 19.90 7.01 11.41
N LEU A 88 20.00 5.74 11.02
CA LEU A 88 21.20 5.19 10.44
C LEU A 88 21.50 5.99 9.18
N THR A 89 22.69 6.57 9.14
CA THR A 89 23.21 7.24 7.95
C THR A 89 23.20 6.27 6.77
N PHE A 90 23.10 6.79 5.54
CA PHE A 90 23.00 5.97 4.32
C PHE A 90 24.10 4.89 4.24
N GLU A 91 25.32 5.24 4.64
CA GLU A 91 26.47 4.32 4.64
C GLU A 91 26.28 3.16 5.65
N GLN A 92 25.72 3.44 6.83
CA GLN A 92 25.41 2.40 7.83
C GLN A 92 24.31 1.46 7.33
N LYS A 93 23.28 2.01 6.66
CA LYS A 93 22.21 1.20 6.05
C LYS A 93 22.76 0.30 4.94
N TYR A 94 23.60 0.85 4.07
CA TYR A 94 24.26 0.08 3.01
C TYR A 94 25.09 -1.08 3.58
N LYS A 95 25.91 -0.81 4.60
CA LYS A 95 26.74 -1.85 5.26
C LYS A 95 25.88 -2.94 5.90
N LYS A 96 24.79 -2.58 6.58
CA LYS A 96 23.85 -3.53 7.19
C LYS A 96 23.20 -4.45 6.14
N ILE A 97 22.71 -3.88 5.04
CA ILE A 97 22.10 -4.66 3.95
C ILE A 97 23.15 -5.60 3.32
N CYS A 98 24.37 -5.12 3.09
CA CYS A 98 25.44 -5.97 2.57
C CYS A 98 25.78 -7.14 3.51
N SER A 99 25.71 -6.95 4.83
CA SER A 99 25.90 -8.06 5.78
C SER A 99 24.73 -9.04 5.76
N GLU A 100 23.48 -8.56 5.72
CA GLU A 100 22.29 -9.41 5.66
C GLU A 100 22.29 -10.27 4.39
N ILE A 101 22.65 -9.70 3.25
CA ILE A 101 22.78 -10.44 1.98
C ILE A 101 23.86 -11.52 2.08
N LYS A 102 25.01 -11.23 2.71
CA LYS A 102 26.08 -12.22 2.91
C LYS A 102 25.67 -13.35 3.85
N GLU A 103 24.92 -13.05 4.90
CA GLU A 103 24.40 -14.04 5.83
C GLU A 103 23.37 -14.95 5.15
N LEU A 104 22.46 -14.37 4.37
CA LEU A 104 21.50 -15.10 3.53
C LEU A 104 22.18 -16.04 2.52
N MET A 105 23.25 -15.59 1.86
CA MET A 105 24.03 -16.45 0.96
C MET A 105 24.74 -17.58 1.71
N ALA A 106 25.30 -17.30 2.89
CA ALA A 106 25.92 -18.33 3.71
C ALA A 106 24.90 -19.34 4.26
N GLU A 107 23.66 -18.90 4.51
CA GLU A 107 22.57 -19.76 4.96
C GLU A 107 22.01 -20.62 3.81
N SER A 108 21.90 -20.09 2.60
CA SER A 108 21.49 -20.86 1.42
C SER A 108 22.51 -21.95 1.07
N GLU A 109 23.81 -21.67 1.20
CA GLU A 109 24.88 -22.65 1.00
C GLU A 109 24.81 -23.78 2.03
N LYS A 110 24.50 -23.46 3.30
CA LYS A 110 24.36 -24.43 4.40
C LYS A 110 23.09 -25.27 4.29
N GLN A 111 22.02 -24.76 3.68
CA GLN A 111 20.74 -25.47 3.51
C GLN A 111 20.73 -26.50 2.37
N THR A 112 21.88 -26.76 1.72
CA THR A 112 22.04 -27.87 0.75
C THR A 112 22.08 -29.25 1.42
N HIS A 113 21.04 -29.59 2.19
CA HIS A 113 20.69 -30.98 2.47
C HIS A 113 20.02 -31.59 1.23
N PRO A 114 20.24 -32.88 0.92
CA PRO A 114 19.74 -33.50 -0.30
C PRO A 114 18.23 -33.72 -0.18
N VAL A 115 17.45 -32.70 -0.56
CA VAL A 115 16.03 -32.89 -0.86
C VAL A 115 15.99 -33.75 -2.11
N SER A 116 15.40 -34.93 -1.95
CA SER A 116 15.17 -35.95 -2.96
C SER A 116 14.81 -35.32 -4.31
N LYS A 117 15.61 -35.69 -5.32
CA LYS A 117 15.37 -35.43 -6.74
C LYS A 117 13.95 -35.84 -7.12
N THR A 118 13.03 -34.89 -7.11
CA THR A 118 11.96 -34.83 -8.10
C THR A 118 12.47 -33.90 -9.19
N GLU A 119 12.76 -34.48 -10.34
CA GLU A 119 13.09 -33.78 -11.58
C GLU A 119 11.97 -32.80 -11.91
N ILE A 120 12.13 -31.57 -11.45
CA ILE A 120 11.50 -30.42 -12.07
C ILE A 120 12.69 -29.66 -12.64
N GLU A 121 12.88 -29.80 -13.96
CA GLU A 121 13.76 -28.91 -14.73
C GLU A 121 13.19 -27.49 -14.64
N VAL A 122 13.47 -26.81 -13.53
CA VAL A 122 13.35 -25.36 -13.46
C VAL A 122 14.60 -24.85 -14.15
N GLU A 123 14.49 -24.50 -15.43
CA GLU A 123 15.48 -23.65 -16.07
C GLU A 123 15.60 -22.39 -15.22
N GLU A 124 16.68 -22.29 -14.43
CA GLU A 124 16.99 -21.07 -13.70
C GLU A 124 16.98 -19.90 -14.69
N PRO A 125 16.19 -18.85 -14.44
CA PRO A 125 16.22 -17.68 -15.31
C PRO A 125 17.62 -17.06 -15.21
N LYS A 126 18.41 -17.23 -16.27
CA LYS A 126 19.68 -16.54 -16.44
C LYS A 126 19.38 -15.05 -16.64
N PHE A 127 19.34 -14.31 -15.55
CA PHE A 127 19.33 -12.85 -15.59
C PHE A 127 20.64 -12.36 -16.21
N LEU A 128 20.57 -11.30 -17.01
CA LEU A 128 21.76 -10.66 -17.57
C LEU A 128 22.63 -10.16 -16.41
N THR A 129 23.90 -10.56 -16.41
CA THR A 129 24.87 -10.11 -15.40
C THR A 129 25.27 -8.65 -15.65
N GLU A 130 25.81 -7.98 -14.63
CA GLU A 130 26.33 -6.60 -14.74
C GLU A 130 27.32 -6.47 -15.91
N GLU A 131 28.14 -7.51 -16.13
CA GLU A 131 29.11 -7.61 -17.23
C GLU A 131 28.44 -7.67 -18.61
N ASP A 132 27.32 -8.40 -18.72
CA ASP A 132 26.54 -8.46 -19.97
C ASP A 132 25.95 -7.08 -20.30
N ILE A 133 25.45 -6.37 -19.29
CA ILE A 133 24.88 -5.02 -19.44
C ILE A 133 25.96 -4.02 -19.86
N GLU A 134 27.16 -4.09 -19.28
CA GLU A 134 28.29 -3.25 -19.65
C GLU A 134 28.76 -3.48 -21.09
N LYS A 135 28.73 -4.74 -21.56
CA LYS A 135 29.04 -5.09 -22.96
C LYS A 135 28.04 -4.49 -23.95
N TYR A 136 26.77 -4.37 -23.58
CA TYR A 136 25.77 -3.67 -24.39
C TYR A 136 26.00 -2.15 -24.37
N ARG A 137 26.33 -1.59 -23.20
CA ARG A 137 26.65 -0.14 -23.06
C ARG A 137 27.87 0.25 -23.87
N SER A 138 28.93 -0.56 -23.88
CA SER A 138 30.14 -0.29 -24.65
C SER A 138 29.89 -0.31 -26.16
N LYS A 139 28.97 -1.15 -26.65
CA LYS A 139 28.54 -1.17 -28.06
C LYS A 139 27.74 0.06 -28.48
N LEU A 140 26.98 0.67 -27.56
CA LEU A 140 26.11 1.82 -27.87
C LEU A 140 26.86 3.16 -28.01
N VAL A 141 28.09 3.27 -27.51
CA VAL A 141 28.78 4.57 -27.36
C VAL A 141 29.82 4.86 -28.46
N SER A 142 30.20 3.90 -29.32
CA SER A 142 31.15 4.17 -30.42
C SER A 142 30.68 3.64 -31.77
N GLY A 143 30.05 4.50 -32.57
CA GLY A 143 29.91 4.30 -34.03
C GLY A 143 29.11 3.07 -34.47
N ALA A 144 28.14 2.61 -33.68
CA ALA A 144 27.34 1.44 -34.02
C ALA A 144 26.56 1.63 -35.33
N SER A 145 26.64 0.63 -36.20
CA SER A 145 25.86 0.54 -37.43
C SER A 145 24.36 0.48 -37.11
N ILE A 146 23.51 1.05 -37.97
CA ILE A 146 22.04 0.95 -37.85
C ILE A 146 21.59 -0.52 -37.70
N GLN A 147 22.34 -1.46 -38.29
CA GLN A 147 22.07 -2.89 -38.17
C GLN A 147 22.30 -3.41 -36.74
N GLU A 148 23.37 -2.98 -36.06
CA GLU A 148 23.68 -3.39 -34.68
C GLU A 148 22.65 -2.82 -33.70
N PHE A 149 22.16 -1.60 -33.95
CA PHE A 149 21.08 -1.01 -33.16
C PHE A 149 19.77 -1.79 -33.33
N ASN A 150 19.43 -2.19 -34.56
CA ASN A 150 18.26 -3.02 -34.82
C ASN A 150 18.36 -4.41 -34.17
N GLU A 151 19.56 -5.00 -34.14
CA GLU A 151 19.80 -6.27 -33.42
C GLU A 151 19.55 -6.13 -31.91
N VAL A 152 20.02 -5.04 -31.30
CA VAL A 152 19.76 -4.76 -29.87
C VAL A 152 18.27 -4.58 -29.60
N ILE A 153 17.56 -3.82 -30.45
CA ILE A 153 16.10 -3.66 -30.32
C ILE A 153 15.40 -5.01 -30.43
N ASN A 154 15.75 -5.84 -31.41
CA ASN A 154 15.14 -7.15 -31.60
C ASN A 154 15.41 -8.07 -30.41
N ALA A 155 16.60 -8.03 -29.82
CA ALA A 155 16.93 -8.78 -28.62
C ALA A 155 16.10 -8.32 -27.41
N ILE A 156 15.94 -7.01 -27.21
CA ILE A 156 15.10 -6.44 -26.14
C ILE A 156 13.63 -6.85 -26.32
N LEU A 157 13.12 -6.81 -27.56
CA LEU A 157 11.75 -7.23 -27.87
C LEU A 157 11.55 -8.74 -27.64
N ALA A 158 12.55 -9.57 -27.94
CA ALA A 158 12.50 -11.00 -27.67
C ALA A 158 12.43 -11.29 -26.16
N GLU A 159 13.26 -10.62 -25.35
CA GLU A 159 13.22 -10.75 -23.89
C GLU A 159 11.90 -10.26 -23.30
N TYR A 160 11.38 -9.12 -23.78
CA TYR A 160 10.05 -8.64 -23.37
C TYR A 160 8.96 -9.68 -23.62
N ASN A 161 8.95 -10.29 -24.82
CA ASN A 161 7.98 -11.33 -25.15
C ASN A 161 8.15 -12.59 -24.30
N ARG A 162 9.38 -12.94 -23.92
CA ARG A 162 9.66 -14.06 -23.01
C ARG A 162 9.10 -13.80 -21.62
N ILE A 163 9.36 -12.61 -21.06
CA ILE A 163 8.82 -12.18 -19.77
C ILE A 163 7.28 -12.14 -19.81
N ALA A 164 6.69 -11.59 -20.87
CA ALA A 164 5.23 -11.53 -21.02
C ALA A 164 4.58 -12.93 -21.02
N LYS A 165 5.22 -13.91 -21.69
CA LYS A 165 4.78 -15.31 -21.66
C LYS A 165 4.87 -15.91 -20.26
N TYR A 166 5.98 -15.69 -19.56
CA TYR A 166 6.18 -16.17 -18.19
C TYR A 166 5.14 -15.58 -17.21
N CYS A 167 4.88 -14.28 -17.28
CA CYS A 167 3.85 -13.65 -16.46
C CYS A 167 2.45 -14.21 -16.76
N SER A 168 2.18 -14.54 -18.02
CA SER A 168 0.92 -15.15 -18.44
C SER A 168 0.75 -16.57 -17.91
N SER A 169 1.81 -17.40 -17.93
CA SER A 169 1.77 -18.75 -17.33
C SER A 169 1.62 -18.68 -15.82
N LEU A 170 2.37 -17.80 -15.14
CA LEU A 170 2.26 -17.63 -13.69
C LEU A 170 0.85 -17.20 -13.27
N THR A 171 0.21 -16.32 -14.07
CA THR A 171 -1.18 -15.91 -13.84
C THR A 171 -2.16 -17.06 -14.01
N LYS A 172 -1.90 -17.96 -14.97
CA LYS A 172 -2.70 -19.17 -15.20
C LYS A 172 -2.56 -20.13 -14.02
N ASP A 173 -1.34 -20.43 -13.60
CA ASP A 173 -1.05 -21.33 -12.48
C ASP A 173 -1.69 -20.82 -11.18
N ARG A 174 -1.61 -19.51 -10.94
CA ARG A 174 -2.28 -18.87 -9.79
C ARG A 174 -3.80 -19.06 -9.83
N LYS A 175 -4.43 -18.92 -11.00
CA LYS A 175 -5.88 -19.15 -11.16
C LYS A 175 -6.24 -20.60 -10.89
N GLU A 176 -5.45 -21.54 -11.38
CA GLU A 176 -5.66 -22.98 -11.14
C GLU A 176 -5.56 -23.32 -9.65
N TYR A 177 -4.57 -22.77 -8.95
CA TYR A 177 -4.42 -22.92 -7.51
C TYR A 177 -5.62 -22.37 -6.73
N ILE A 178 -6.10 -21.17 -7.06
CA ILE A 178 -7.29 -20.58 -6.43
C ILE A 178 -8.52 -21.46 -6.66
N ASN A 179 -8.71 -21.97 -7.89
CA ASN A 179 -9.82 -22.87 -8.20
C ASN A 179 -9.74 -24.18 -7.39
N HIS A 180 -8.54 -24.72 -7.18
CA HIS A 180 -8.34 -25.91 -6.34
C HIS A 180 -8.73 -25.63 -4.88
N LEU A 181 -8.29 -24.51 -4.30
CA LEU A 181 -8.68 -24.11 -2.95
C LEU A 181 -10.19 -23.96 -2.79
N GLN A 182 -10.86 -23.32 -3.75
CA GLN A 182 -12.32 -23.17 -3.74
C GLN A 182 -13.04 -24.53 -3.77
N LYS A 183 -12.58 -25.47 -4.61
CA LYS A 183 -13.14 -26.83 -4.67
C LYS A 183 -12.93 -27.59 -3.36
N SER A 184 -11.74 -27.49 -2.77
CA SER A 184 -11.43 -28.12 -1.47
C SER A 184 -12.36 -27.59 -0.39
N HIS A 185 -12.49 -26.25 -0.28
CA HIS A 185 -13.37 -25.63 0.70
C HIS A 185 -14.84 -26.04 0.52
N GLN A 186 -15.34 -26.06 -0.72
CA GLN A 186 -16.70 -26.52 -1.00
C GLN A 186 -16.90 -28.00 -0.62
N SER A 187 -15.91 -28.85 -0.85
CA SER A 187 -15.98 -30.26 -0.45
C SER A 187 -16.02 -30.45 1.06
N GLU A 188 -15.31 -29.62 1.82
CA GLU A 188 -15.34 -29.62 3.29
C GLU A 188 -16.70 -29.16 3.84
N LEU A 189 -17.29 -28.12 3.25
CA LEU A 189 -18.64 -27.67 3.60
C LEU A 189 -19.66 -28.78 3.37
N ASN A 190 -19.63 -29.40 2.19
CA ASN A 190 -20.52 -30.52 1.87
C ASN A 190 -20.32 -31.72 2.82
N PHE A 191 -19.09 -31.98 3.27
CA PHE A 191 -18.80 -33.04 4.25
C PHE A 191 -19.37 -32.71 5.64
N LYS A 192 -19.24 -31.47 6.10
CA LYS A 192 -19.81 -31.00 7.37
C LYS A 192 -21.34 -31.05 7.36
N ASP A 193 -21.97 -30.64 6.26
CA ASP A 193 -23.43 -30.68 6.11
C ASP A 193 -23.96 -32.12 6.12
N LYS A 194 -23.23 -33.08 5.52
CA LYS A 194 -23.58 -34.49 5.54
C LYS A 194 -23.44 -35.13 6.93
N GLN A 195 -22.43 -34.73 7.70
CA GLN A 195 -22.28 -35.17 9.10
C GLN A 195 -23.41 -34.64 10.00
N LEU A 196 -23.95 -33.45 9.70
CA LEU A 196 -25.08 -32.87 10.43
C LEU A 196 -26.44 -33.50 10.05
N SER A 197 -26.58 -34.09 8.86
CA SER A 197 -27.82 -34.75 8.43
C SER A 197 -27.97 -36.20 8.91
N ASP A 198 -26.89 -36.82 9.38
CA ASP A 198 -26.86 -38.21 9.84
C ASP A 198 -27.10 -38.34 11.38
N PHE A 199 -27.47 -37.25 12.05
CA PHE A 199 -27.98 -37.19 13.45
C PHE A 199 -29.44 -36.76 13.48
#